data_AF-G7Z074-F1
#
_entry.id   AF-G7Z074-F1
#
_cell.length_a   1.000
_cell.length_b   1.000
_cell.length_c   1.000
_cell.angle_alpha   90.00
_cell.angle_beta   90.00
_cell.angle_gamma   90.00
#
_symmetry.space_group_name_H-M   'P 1'
#
loop_
_entity.id
_entity.type
_entity.pdbx_description
1 polymer ?
#
loop_
_entity_poly.entity_id
_entity_poly.type
_entity_poly.pdbx_seq_one_letter_code
_entity_poly.pdbx_strand_id
1 'polypeptide(L)'
;KTFIVIHGWTVTRMFESWVPKLVSALYEREPSANVIVVDWLTRANQHYPTSAAYTKLVGRDVAKFVVRIQKELQSPWDRIHLLGYSLGAHVAGIAGDLTDHKISRITGLDPAGPTFEHADDQSTLSRDDAQFVDVLHTNTRGSPDRSIGIQRPVGHIDIYPNGGTFQPGCDIQNTLLGIALEGIKGLQNMDQLVKCSHERSIHLFIDSLLNIQQQSLAYRCNSKDAFNKGLCLSCRKNRCNKLGYNINKVRTSRSAKMYLKTREMMPYKVFHYQVKVHFF
;
A
#
# COMPACT_ATOMS: atom_id res chain seq x y z
N LYS A 1 9.22 -18.35 -3.94
CA LYS A 1 8.02 -17.48 -4.05
C LYS A 1 8.21 -16.57 -5.26
N THR A 2 7.14 -16.07 -5.85
CA THR A 2 7.24 -15.08 -6.94
C THR A 2 6.55 -13.80 -6.53
N PHE A 3 7.32 -12.72 -6.49
CA PHE A 3 6.83 -11.36 -6.26
C PHE A 3 6.71 -10.65 -7.59
N ILE A 4 5.57 -10.01 -7.84
CA ILE A 4 5.35 -9.19 -9.03
C ILE A 4 5.08 -7.78 -8.54
N VAL A 5 6.03 -6.88 -8.79
CA VAL A 5 5.99 -5.47 -8.39
C VAL A 5 5.41 -4.65 -9.53
N ILE A 6 4.34 -3.91 -9.23
CA ILE A 6 3.58 -3.14 -10.22
C ILE A 6 3.55 -1.68 -9.77
N HIS A 7 4.22 -0.82 -10.53
CA HIS A 7 4.30 0.61 -10.23
C HIS A 7 3.00 1.36 -10.55
N GLY A 8 2.93 2.62 -10.12
CA GLY A 8 1.80 3.52 -10.30
C GLY A 8 1.92 4.49 -11.48
N TRP A 9 1.13 5.56 -11.41
CA TRP A 9 1.19 6.69 -12.33
C TRP A 9 2.55 7.41 -12.22
N THR A 10 3.07 7.93 -13.32
CA THR A 10 4.35 8.65 -13.34
C THR A 10 4.31 9.81 -14.33
N VAL A 11 4.94 10.93 -13.99
CA VAL A 11 5.09 12.09 -14.90
C VAL A 11 6.38 12.01 -15.73
N THR A 12 7.39 11.27 -15.27
CA THR A 12 8.72 11.24 -15.89
C THR A 12 8.91 10.06 -16.86
N ARG A 13 7.93 9.15 -16.95
CA ARG A 13 8.06 7.88 -17.71
C ARG A 13 9.27 7.03 -17.29
N MET A 14 9.73 7.20 -16.05
CA MET A 14 10.82 6.42 -15.46
C MET A 14 10.34 5.73 -14.19
N PHE A 15 11.01 4.65 -13.81
CA PHE A 15 10.82 4.03 -12.50
C PHE A 15 11.24 5.01 -11.39
N GLU A 16 10.40 5.09 -10.36
CA GLU A 16 10.69 5.88 -9.17
C GLU A 16 11.74 5.18 -8.28
N SER A 17 12.41 5.96 -7.44
CA SER A 17 13.56 5.47 -6.64
C SER A 17 13.24 4.33 -5.67
N TRP A 18 11.96 4.11 -5.36
CA TRP A 18 11.51 3.05 -4.47
C TRP A 18 11.55 1.67 -5.13
N VAL A 19 11.47 1.56 -6.46
CA VAL A 19 11.44 0.27 -7.18
C VAL A 19 12.68 -0.57 -6.85
N PRO A 20 13.92 -0.10 -7.07
CA PRO A 20 15.12 -0.88 -6.72
C PRO A 20 15.23 -1.15 -5.21
N LYS A 21 14.77 -0.22 -4.34
CA LYS A 21 14.78 -0.40 -2.88
C LYS A 21 13.87 -1.55 -2.46
N LEU A 22 12.67 -1.64 -3.03
CA LEU A 22 11.72 -2.73 -2.74
C LEU A 22 12.26 -4.07 -3.25
N VAL A 23 12.80 -4.10 -4.48
CA VAL A 23 13.40 -5.31 -5.06
C VAL A 23 14.55 -5.81 -4.18
N SER A 24 15.45 -4.92 -3.75
CA SER A 24 16.55 -5.27 -2.85
C SER A 24 16.04 -5.84 -1.53
N ALA A 25 15.06 -5.21 -0.90
CA ALA A 25 14.50 -5.66 0.38
C ALA A 25 13.78 -7.02 0.26
N LEU A 26 13.15 -7.29 -0.88
CA LEU A 26 12.53 -8.59 -1.16
C LEU A 26 13.58 -9.70 -1.26
N TYR A 27 14.71 -9.46 -1.94
CA TYR A 27 15.80 -10.43 -2.02
C TYR A 27 16.52 -10.62 -0.68
N GLU A 28 16.68 -9.55 0.11
CA GLU A 28 17.23 -9.67 1.47
C GLU A 28 16.33 -10.53 2.36
N ARG A 29 15.01 -10.38 2.23
CA ARG A 29 14.03 -11.16 3.00
C ARG A 29 13.83 -12.58 2.49
N GLU A 30 13.86 -12.79 1.18
CA GLU A 30 13.62 -14.08 0.52
C GLU A 30 14.68 -14.30 -0.60
N PRO A 31 15.91 -14.74 -0.26
CA PRO A 31 17.02 -14.82 -1.21
C PRO A 31 16.81 -15.72 -2.44
N SER A 32 15.85 -16.65 -2.36
CA SER A 32 15.50 -17.59 -3.43
C SER A 32 14.18 -17.24 -4.14
N ALA A 33 13.63 -16.06 -3.91
CA ALA A 33 12.42 -15.62 -4.59
C ALA A 33 12.71 -15.15 -6.02
N ASN A 34 11.70 -15.25 -6.88
CA ASN A 34 11.69 -14.54 -8.16
C ASN A 34 11.06 -13.17 -7.93
N VAL A 35 11.73 -12.08 -8.30
CA VAL A 35 11.17 -10.73 -8.25
C VAL A 35 11.04 -10.18 -9.66
N ILE A 36 9.81 -9.96 -10.11
CA ILE A 36 9.46 -9.48 -11.44
C ILE A 36 8.91 -8.07 -11.32
N VAL A 37 9.48 -7.12 -12.07
CA VAL A 37 8.96 -5.74 -12.13
C VAL A 37 8.18 -5.59 -13.43
N VAL A 38 6.90 -5.18 -13.31
CA VAL A 38 6.04 -4.93 -14.48
C VAL A 38 6.27 -3.53 -14.98
N ASP A 39 6.80 -3.40 -16.19
CA ASP A 39 6.89 -2.13 -16.89
C ASP A 39 5.60 -1.86 -17.68
N TRP A 40 4.88 -0.82 -17.27
CA TRP A 40 3.79 -0.25 -18.06
C TRP A 40 3.92 1.27 -18.17
N LEU A 41 5.15 1.80 -18.10
CA LEU A 41 5.49 3.22 -18.02
C LEU A 41 4.83 4.05 -19.13
N THR A 42 4.76 3.53 -20.35
CA THR A 42 4.11 4.21 -21.48
C THR A 42 2.62 4.49 -21.24
N ARG A 43 1.90 3.54 -20.63
CA ARG A 43 0.48 3.70 -20.27
C ARG A 43 0.30 4.44 -18.95
N ALA A 44 1.25 4.34 -18.04
CA ALA A 44 1.25 5.03 -16.75
C ALA A 44 1.62 6.52 -16.83
N ASN A 45 2.17 6.97 -17.96
CA ASN A 45 2.61 8.36 -18.19
C ASN A 45 1.61 9.19 -19.03
N GLN A 46 0.36 8.75 -19.12
CA GLN A 46 -0.70 9.51 -19.78
C GLN A 46 -1.39 10.44 -18.78
N HIS A 47 -2.22 11.35 -19.28
CA HIS A 47 -3.12 12.13 -18.43
C HIS A 47 -3.87 11.20 -17.46
N TYR A 48 -4.03 11.61 -16.20
CA TYR A 48 -4.34 10.69 -15.10
C TYR A 48 -5.57 9.78 -15.34
N PRO A 49 -6.77 10.30 -15.72
CA PRO A 49 -7.92 9.47 -16.06
C PRO A 49 -7.65 8.44 -17.18
N THR A 50 -6.82 8.79 -18.16
CA THR A 50 -6.42 7.88 -19.24
C THR A 50 -5.52 6.76 -18.69
N SER A 51 -4.53 7.10 -17.86
CA SER A 51 -3.68 6.12 -17.17
C SER A 51 -4.49 5.22 -16.23
N ALA A 52 -5.49 5.78 -15.53
CA ALA A 52 -6.41 5.04 -14.70
C ALA A 52 -7.25 4.04 -15.51
N ALA A 53 -7.77 4.44 -16.68
CA ALA A 53 -8.47 3.53 -17.59
C ALA A 53 -7.56 2.40 -18.12
N TYR A 54 -6.28 2.69 -18.35
CA TYR A 54 -5.31 1.68 -18.80
C TYR A 54 -5.04 0.58 -17.77
N THR A 55 -5.39 0.76 -16.49
CA THR A 55 -5.24 -0.30 -15.47
C THR A 55 -5.98 -1.58 -15.85
N LYS A 56 -7.13 -1.49 -16.54
CA LYS A 56 -7.87 -2.65 -17.07
C LYS A 56 -7.09 -3.43 -18.12
N LEU A 57 -6.42 -2.72 -19.03
CA LEU A 57 -5.60 -3.34 -20.07
C LEU A 57 -4.33 -3.97 -19.49
N VAL A 58 -3.64 -3.24 -18.60
CA VAL A 58 -2.44 -3.76 -17.95
C VAL A 58 -2.76 -4.93 -17.01
N GLY A 59 -3.88 -4.89 -16.29
CA GLY A 59 -4.35 -6.00 -15.45
C GLY A 59 -4.58 -7.28 -16.25
N ARG A 60 -5.19 -7.17 -17.45
CA ARG A 60 -5.32 -8.29 -18.40
C ARG A 60 -3.97 -8.83 -18.88
N ASP A 61 -3.02 -7.94 -19.17
CA ASP A 61 -1.67 -8.34 -19.61
C ASP A 61 -0.93 -9.08 -18.48
N VAL A 62 -1.01 -8.57 -17.25
CA VAL A 62 -0.43 -9.20 -16.05
C VAL A 62 -1.10 -10.54 -15.74
N ALA A 63 -2.43 -10.65 -15.84
CA ALA A 63 -3.13 -11.93 -15.64
C ALA A 63 -2.65 -13.01 -16.61
N LYS A 64 -2.57 -12.69 -17.91
CA LYS A 64 -2.04 -13.60 -18.94
C LYS A 64 -0.59 -14.01 -18.65
N PHE A 65 0.23 -13.06 -18.22
CA PHE A 65 1.61 -13.32 -17.83
C PHE A 65 1.71 -14.24 -16.61
N VAL A 66 0.92 -13.99 -15.56
CA VAL A 66 0.85 -14.81 -14.36
C VAL A 66 0.47 -16.24 -14.70
N VAL A 67 -0.60 -16.44 -15.49
CA VAL A 67 -1.03 -17.78 -15.95
C VAL A 67 0.09 -18.48 -16.73
N ARG A 68 0.79 -17.75 -17.61
CA ARG A 68 1.89 -18.33 -18.40
C ARG A 68 3.07 -18.74 -17.51
N ILE A 69 3.56 -17.85 -16.65
CA ILE A 69 4.69 -18.13 -15.76
C ILE A 69 4.35 -19.23 -14.77
N GLN A 70 3.11 -19.26 -14.27
CA GLN A 70 2.63 -20.33 -13.41
C GLN A 70 2.76 -21.70 -14.11
N LYS A 71 2.36 -21.80 -15.39
CA LYS A 71 2.47 -23.02 -16.20
C LYS A 71 3.93 -23.40 -16.49
N GLU A 72 4.75 -22.45 -16.92
CA GLU A 72 6.16 -22.68 -17.29
C GLU A 72 7.02 -23.08 -16.09
N LEU A 73 6.87 -22.38 -14.96
CA LEU A 73 7.64 -22.66 -13.74
C LEU A 73 7.02 -23.77 -12.88
N GLN A 74 5.84 -24.27 -13.27
CA GLN A 74 5.00 -25.15 -12.45
C GLN A 74 4.85 -24.63 -11.01
N SER A 75 4.84 -23.30 -10.85
CA SER A 75 4.79 -22.68 -9.52
C SER A 75 3.36 -22.82 -8.99
N PRO A 76 3.19 -23.29 -7.75
CA PRO A 76 1.90 -23.21 -7.07
C PRO A 76 1.33 -21.79 -7.01
N TRP A 77 0.01 -21.64 -7.20
CA TRP A 77 -0.72 -20.36 -7.12
C TRP A 77 -0.59 -19.69 -5.74
N ASP A 78 -0.42 -20.50 -4.69
CA ASP A 78 -0.21 -20.06 -3.30
C ASP A 78 1.18 -19.45 -3.03
N ARG A 79 2.07 -19.44 -4.04
CA ARG A 79 3.41 -18.81 -3.98
C ARG A 79 3.52 -17.49 -4.74
N ILE A 80 2.43 -17.02 -5.36
CA ILE A 80 2.39 -15.79 -6.15
C ILE A 80 1.86 -14.64 -5.29
N HIS A 81 2.65 -13.57 -5.18
CA HIS A 81 2.31 -12.36 -4.42
C HIS A 81 2.47 -11.12 -5.30
N LEU A 82 1.35 -10.45 -5.61
CA LEU A 82 1.38 -9.17 -6.33
C LEU A 82 1.52 -8.00 -5.35
N LEU A 83 2.41 -7.08 -5.66
CA LEU A 83 2.70 -5.86 -4.89
C LEU A 83 2.38 -4.66 -5.79
N GLY A 84 1.23 -4.04 -5.60
CA GLY A 84 0.78 -2.94 -6.44
C GLY A 84 0.80 -1.61 -5.69
N TYR A 85 1.47 -0.61 -6.26
CA TYR A 85 1.52 0.75 -5.71
C TYR A 85 0.63 1.71 -6.51
N SER A 86 -0.17 2.55 -5.83
CA SER A 86 -1.02 3.55 -6.48
C SER A 86 -1.95 2.92 -7.54
N LEU A 87 -1.91 3.36 -8.80
CA LEU A 87 -2.62 2.70 -9.92
C LEU A 87 -2.27 1.21 -10.08
N GLY A 88 -1.05 0.81 -9.74
CA GLY A 88 -0.58 -0.57 -9.79
C GLY A 88 -1.32 -1.50 -8.82
N ALA A 89 -1.92 -0.98 -7.75
CA ALA A 89 -2.77 -1.75 -6.84
C ALA A 89 -4.05 -2.23 -7.55
N HIS A 90 -4.67 -1.39 -8.37
CA HIS A 90 -5.84 -1.77 -9.17
C HIS A 90 -5.46 -2.70 -10.31
N VAL A 91 -4.29 -2.49 -10.94
CA VAL A 91 -3.73 -3.47 -11.90
C VAL A 91 -3.58 -4.84 -11.26
N ALA A 92 -3.05 -4.91 -10.02
CA ALA A 92 -2.90 -6.16 -9.28
C ALA A 92 -4.27 -6.81 -8.98
N GLY A 93 -5.27 -6.02 -8.58
CA GLY A 93 -6.62 -6.50 -8.33
C GLY A 93 -7.27 -7.11 -9.57
N ILE A 94 -7.31 -6.35 -10.66
CA ILE A 94 -7.84 -6.79 -11.96
C ILE A 94 -7.08 -8.03 -12.46
N ALA A 95 -5.76 -8.09 -12.27
CA ALA A 95 -4.98 -9.27 -12.64
C ALA A 95 -5.36 -10.49 -11.81
N GLY A 96 -5.54 -10.35 -10.49
CA GLY A 96 -5.94 -11.43 -9.60
C GLY A 96 -7.34 -11.97 -9.91
N ASP A 97 -8.29 -11.10 -10.22
CA ASP A 97 -9.64 -11.50 -10.61
C ASP A 97 -9.66 -12.31 -11.93
N LEU A 98 -8.82 -11.92 -12.90
CA LEU A 98 -8.76 -12.55 -14.22
C LEU A 98 -7.89 -13.83 -14.30
N THR A 99 -7.29 -14.26 -13.19
CA THR A 99 -6.53 -15.53 -13.17
C THR A 99 -7.44 -16.72 -12.96
N ASP A 100 -7.10 -17.85 -13.60
CA ASP A 100 -7.88 -19.10 -13.52
C ASP A 100 -8.05 -19.62 -12.07
N HIS A 101 -7.11 -19.27 -11.18
CA HIS A 101 -7.14 -19.62 -9.76
C HIS A 101 -6.73 -18.41 -8.91
N LYS A 102 -7.33 -18.27 -7.73
CA LYS A 102 -6.97 -17.22 -6.77
C LYS A 102 -5.49 -17.33 -6.38
N ILE A 103 -4.71 -16.31 -6.76
CA ILE A 103 -3.33 -16.11 -6.30
C ILE A 103 -3.25 -15.97 -4.77
N SER A 104 -2.08 -16.26 -4.19
CA SER A 104 -1.88 -16.28 -2.73
C SER A 104 -2.18 -14.96 -2.04
N ARG A 105 -1.69 -13.85 -2.61
CA ARG A 105 -1.72 -12.57 -1.93
C ARG A 105 -1.62 -11.39 -2.90
N ILE A 106 -2.39 -10.35 -2.64
CA ILE A 106 -2.15 -9.01 -3.18
C ILE A 106 -1.87 -8.08 -1.99
N THR A 107 -0.85 -7.25 -2.11
CA THR A 107 -0.66 -6.13 -1.19
C THR A 107 -0.84 -4.82 -1.97
N GLY A 108 -1.83 -4.03 -1.55
CA GLY A 108 -2.08 -2.69 -2.07
C GLY A 108 -1.31 -1.65 -1.27
N LEU A 109 -0.37 -0.96 -1.92
CA LEU A 109 0.45 0.10 -1.34
C LEU A 109 -0.16 1.44 -1.76
N ASP A 110 -0.94 2.02 -0.86
CA ASP A 110 -1.75 3.24 -1.05
C ASP A 110 -2.46 3.28 -2.42
N PRO A 111 -3.45 2.38 -2.67
CA PRO A 111 -4.17 2.32 -3.94
C PRO A 111 -4.75 3.69 -4.31
N ALA A 112 -4.80 4.01 -5.59
CA ALA A 112 -5.25 5.31 -6.04
C ALA A 112 -6.73 5.57 -5.72
N GLY A 113 -7.06 6.77 -5.24
CA GLY A 113 -8.42 7.19 -4.93
C GLY A 113 -9.22 7.68 -6.14
N PRO A 114 -8.72 8.68 -6.90
CA PRO A 114 -9.54 9.33 -7.92
C PRO A 114 -9.95 8.33 -9.02
N THR A 115 -11.22 8.32 -9.42
CA THR A 115 -11.84 7.31 -10.32
C THR A 115 -12.20 5.98 -9.65
N PHE A 116 -11.51 5.57 -8.57
CA PHE A 116 -11.67 4.24 -7.95
C PHE A 116 -12.47 4.23 -6.63
N GLU A 117 -12.58 5.37 -5.94
CA GLU A 117 -13.32 5.49 -4.68
C GLU A 117 -14.77 4.98 -4.78
N HIS A 118 -15.41 5.22 -5.93
CA HIS A 118 -16.78 4.78 -6.23
C HIS A 118 -16.87 3.72 -7.34
N ALA A 119 -15.73 3.20 -7.80
CA ALA A 119 -15.70 2.13 -8.80
C ALA A 119 -16.19 0.80 -8.22
N ASP A 120 -16.81 -0.02 -9.06
CA ASP A 120 -17.17 -1.39 -8.71
C ASP A 120 -15.95 -2.28 -8.43
N ASP A 121 -16.20 -3.39 -7.75
CA ASP A 121 -15.15 -4.34 -7.36
C ASP A 121 -14.46 -5.00 -8.57
N GLN A 122 -15.08 -4.98 -9.77
CA GLN A 122 -14.49 -5.49 -11.00
C GLN A 122 -13.48 -4.53 -11.64
N SER A 123 -13.54 -3.24 -11.27
CA SER A 123 -12.70 -2.18 -11.83
C SER A 123 -11.68 -1.64 -10.83
N THR A 124 -11.73 -2.08 -9.57
CA THR A 124 -10.86 -1.65 -8.48
C THR A 124 -10.18 -2.84 -7.82
N LEU A 125 -9.27 -2.57 -6.88
CA LEU A 125 -8.78 -3.63 -6.01
C LEU A 125 -9.93 -4.03 -5.09
N SER A 126 -10.13 -5.32 -4.89
CA SER A 126 -11.12 -5.90 -4.00
C SER A 126 -10.52 -7.04 -3.19
N ARG A 127 -11.16 -7.32 -2.05
CA ARG A 127 -10.82 -8.46 -1.19
C ARG A 127 -10.93 -9.79 -1.92
N ASP A 128 -11.76 -9.86 -2.95
CA ASP A 128 -12.01 -11.11 -3.65
C ASP A 128 -10.88 -11.42 -4.64
N ASP A 129 -10.08 -10.47 -5.08
CA ASP A 129 -9.07 -10.62 -6.15
C ASP A 129 -7.95 -11.62 -5.83
N ALA A 130 -7.75 -11.97 -4.56
CA ALA A 130 -6.77 -12.97 -4.14
C ALA A 130 -7.24 -13.76 -2.93
N GLN A 131 -6.51 -14.83 -2.64
CA GLN A 131 -6.65 -15.54 -1.38
C GLN A 131 -6.40 -14.61 -0.16
N PHE A 132 -5.60 -13.57 -0.28
CA PHE A 132 -5.48 -12.60 0.81
C PHE A 132 -5.12 -11.25 0.25
N VAL A 133 -5.78 -10.21 0.74
CA VAL A 133 -5.57 -8.85 0.27
C VAL A 133 -5.34 -7.98 1.49
N ASP A 134 -4.15 -7.40 1.59
CA ASP A 134 -3.80 -6.45 2.64
C ASP A 134 -3.42 -5.10 2.04
N VAL A 135 -3.89 -4.03 2.66
CA VAL A 135 -3.81 -2.69 2.08
C VAL A 135 -3.23 -1.72 3.10
N LEU A 136 -2.28 -0.90 2.66
CA LEU A 136 -1.74 0.21 3.42
C LEU A 136 -2.30 1.52 2.85
N HIS A 137 -3.08 2.26 3.64
CA HIS A 137 -3.62 3.56 3.28
C HIS A 137 -2.80 4.65 3.97
N THR A 138 -2.04 5.43 3.22
CA THR A 138 -1.09 6.42 3.78
C THR A 138 -1.32 7.85 3.31
N ASN A 139 -2.11 8.08 2.25
CA ASN A 139 -2.41 9.43 1.73
C ASN A 139 -3.91 9.65 1.41
N THR A 140 -4.79 9.42 2.38
CA THR A 140 -6.25 9.54 2.22
C THR A 140 -6.80 10.93 2.55
N ARG A 141 -5.97 11.98 2.58
CA ARG A 141 -6.41 13.35 2.92
C ARG A 141 -7.22 13.94 1.77
N GLY A 142 -8.40 14.47 2.07
CA GLY A 142 -9.28 15.14 1.10
C GLY A 142 -10.73 14.65 1.20
N SER A 143 -11.61 15.22 0.38
CA SER A 143 -12.92 14.63 0.13
C SER A 143 -12.76 13.29 -0.62
N PRO A 144 -13.73 12.36 -0.56
CA PRO A 144 -13.64 11.03 -1.19
C PRO A 144 -13.11 11.05 -2.64
N ASP A 145 -13.59 11.96 -3.48
CA ASP A 145 -13.15 12.07 -4.89
C ASP A 145 -11.84 12.84 -5.12
N ARG A 146 -11.23 13.39 -4.06
CA ARG A 146 -10.06 14.27 -4.15
C ARG A 146 -8.85 13.78 -3.35
N SER A 147 -8.99 12.70 -2.57
CA SER A 147 -7.85 12.08 -1.92
C SER A 147 -7.02 11.29 -2.93
N ILE A 148 -5.70 11.35 -2.80
CA ILE A 148 -4.76 10.67 -3.70
C ILE A 148 -4.82 9.15 -3.49
N GLY A 149 -4.79 8.72 -2.24
CA GLY A 149 -5.08 7.34 -1.85
C GLY A 149 -6.58 7.11 -1.64
N ILE A 150 -7.03 5.90 -1.93
CA ILE A 150 -8.41 5.46 -1.71
C ILE A 150 -8.73 5.45 -0.21
N GLN A 151 -9.90 5.96 0.18
CA GLN A 151 -10.31 6.06 1.59
C GLN A 151 -11.02 4.80 2.06
N ARG A 152 -11.91 4.26 1.23
CA ARG A 152 -12.66 3.04 1.56
C ARG A 152 -11.74 1.82 1.69
N PRO A 153 -12.09 0.86 2.57
CA PRO A 153 -11.37 -0.40 2.64
C PRO A 153 -11.60 -1.21 1.35
N VAL A 154 -10.55 -1.82 0.85
CA VAL A 154 -10.54 -2.66 -0.37
C VAL A 154 -9.87 -4.02 -0.16
N GLY A 155 -9.39 -4.31 1.05
CA GLY A 155 -8.76 -5.58 1.39
C GLY A 155 -9.56 -6.44 2.38
N HIS A 156 -8.94 -7.55 2.75
CA HIS A 156 -9.30 -8.30 3.95
C HIS A 156 -8.88 -7.52 5.22
N ILE A 157 -7.68 -6.94 5.17
CA ILE A 157 -7.12 -6.09 6.23
C ILE A 157 -6.66 -4.77 5.62
N ASP A 158 -7.19 -3.67 6.14
CA ASP A 158 -6.93 -2.32 5.67
C ASP A 158 -6.28 -1.55 6.82
N ILE A 159 -4.99 -1.27 6.70
CA ILE A 159 -4.19 -0.61 7.72
C ILE A 159 -4.05 0.86 7.34
N TYR A 160 -4.34 1.74 8.30
CA TYR A 160 -4.27 3.19 8.16
C TYR A 160 -3.19 3.75 9.12
N PRO A 161 -1.88 3.65 8.77
CA PRO A 161 -0.80 4.25 9.55
C PRO A 161 -1.05 5.73 9.79
N ASN A 162 -0.92 6.14 11.05
CA ASN A 162 -1.14 7.51 11.52
C ASN A 162 -2.56 8.05 11.23
N GLY A 163 -3.54 7.16 11.04
CA GLY A 163 -4.91 7.51 10.65
C GLY A 163 -5.12 7.54 9.13
N GLY A 164 -4.08 7.29 8.35
CA GLY A 164 -4.10 7.11 6.89
C GLY A 164 -4.15 8.39 6.06
N THR A 165 -4.48 9.53 6.66
CA THR A 165 -4.57 10.79 5.93
C THR A 165 -3.22 11.35 5.51
N PHE A 166 -2.23 11.24 6.39
CA PHE A 166 -0.92 11.86 6.19
C PHE A 166 0.13 11.22 7.11
N GLN A 167 1.40 11.25 6.70
CA GLN A 167 2.48 10.55 7.38
C GLN A 167 3.49 11.49 8.07
N PRO A 168 3.98 11.14 9.27
CA PRO A 168 5.00 11.92 9.97
C PRO A 168 6.25 12.16 9.11
N GLY A 169 6.78 13.38 9.13
CA GLY A 169 7.95 13.80 8.34
C GLY A 169 7.63 14.27 6.93
N CYS A 170 6.37 14.18 6.47
CA CYS A 170 5.98 14.67 5.14
C CYS A 170 5.40 16.09 5.13
N ASP A 171 5.10 16.72 6.28
CA ASP A 171 4.22 17.92 6.38
C ASP A 171 4.87 19.20 5.83
N ILE A 172 4.01 20.13 5.41
CA ILE A 172 4.30 21.39 4.72
C ILE A 172 5.19 22.33 5.56
N GLN A 173 5.33 22.13 6.87
CA GLN A 173 6.26 22.90 7.69
C GLN A 173 7.72 22.72 7.24
N ASN A 174 8.11 21.55 6.73
CA ASN A 174 9.43 21.36 6.09
C ASN A 174 9.53 22.13 4.76
N THR A 175 8.39 22.44 4.13
CA THR A 175 8.27 23.16 2.86
C THR A 175 8.30 24.67 3.03
N LEU A 176 7.71 25.23 4.08
CA LEU A 176 7.88 26.65 4.40
C LEU A 176 9.34 26.99 4.71
N LEU A 177 10.05 26.09 5.41
CA LEU A 177 11.48 26.20 5.62
C LEU A 177 12.27 26.04 4.30
N GLY A 178 11.93 25.05 3.47
CA GLY A 178 12.56 24.85 2.16
C GLY A 178 12.31 25.96 1.13
N ILE A 179 11.11 26.56 1.11
CA ILE A 179 10.78 27.72 0.26
C ILE A 179 11.50 28.97 0.79
N ALA A 180 11.54 29.16 2.12
CA ALA A 180 12.25 30.27 2.75
C ALA A 180 13.77 30.20 2.54
N LEU A 181 14.33 28.98 2.42
CA LEU A 181 15.77 28.77 2.23
C LEU A 181 16.20 28.63 0.75
N GLU A 182 15.35 28.07 -0.13
CA GLU A 182 15.76 27.65 -1.49
C GLU A 182 14.92 28.25 -2.65
N GLY A 183 13.95 29.11 -2.38
CA GLY A 183 13.20 29.85 -3.43
C GLY A 183 12.46 28.94 -4.42
N ILE A 184 12.59 29.19 -5.73
CA ILE A 184 11.87 28.48 -6.81
C ILE A 184 12.18 26.97 -6.86
N LYS A 185 13.35 26.53 -6.36
CA LYS A 185 13.65 25.09 -6.19
C LYS A 185 12.73 24.41 -5.18
N GLY A 186 12.24 25.15 -4.18
CA GLY A 186 11.23 24.69 -3.24
C GLY A 186 9.88 24.34 -3.87
N LEU A 187 9.53 24.88 -5.06
CA LEU A 187 8.31 24.50 -5.79
C LEU A 187 8.45 23.16 -6.53
N GLN A 188 9.64 22.78 -6.99
CA GLN A 188 9.87 21.46 -7.59
C GLN A 188 9.72 20.32 -6.56
N ASN A 189 9.93 20.63 -5.28
CA ASN A 189 9.70 19.72 -4.17
C ASN A 189 8.20 19.43 -3.91
N MET A 190 7.26 20.12 -4.57
CA MET A 190 5.81 19.91 -4.34
C MET A 190 5.31 18.55 -4.84
N ASP A 191 5.78 18.04 -5.99
CA ASP A 191 5.42 16.69 -6.47
C ASP A 191 6.02 15.60 -5.55
N GLN A 192 7.28 15.79 -5.11
CA GLN A 192 7.90 14.93 -4.09
C GLN A 192 7.18 14.98 -2.73
N LEU A 193 6.65 16.15 -2.34
CA LEU A 193 5.95 16.34 -1.07
C LEU A 193 4.56 15.67 -1.09
N VAL A 194 3.84 15.81 -2.21
CA VAL A 194 2.55 15.15 -2.45
C VAL A 194 2.74 13.63 -2.50
N LYS A 195 3.85 13.16 -3.07
CA LYS A 195 4.23 11.73 -3.09
C LYS A 195 4.77 11.22 -1.76
N CYS A 196 5.31 12.04 -0.87
CA CYS A 196 5.93 11.57 0.38
C CYS A 196 4.99 10.69 1.22
N SER A 197 3.76 11.13 1.46
CA SER A 197 2.77 10.33 2.18
C SER A 197 2.26 9.15 1.35
N HIS A 198 2.24 9.27 0.01
CA HIS A 198 1.82 8.21 -0.91
C HIS A 198 2.84 7.06 -0.93
N GLU A 199 4.11 7.37 -1.18
CA GLU A 199 5.25 6.44 -1.21
C GLU A 199 5.58 5.85 0.17
N ARG A 200 5.13 6.48 1.28
CA ARG A 200 5.33 5.93 2.63
C ARG A 200 4.78 4.51 2.78
N SER A 201 3.70 4.16 2.08
CA SER A 201 3.16 2.80 2.05
C SER A 201 4.23 1.76 1.65
N ILE A 202 5.01 2.06 0.60
CA ILE A 202 6.11 1.22 0.13
C ILE A 202 7.21 1.13 1.19
N HIS A 203 7.61 2.26 1.78
CA HIS A 203 8.67 2.26 2.78
C HIS A 203 8.29 1.54 4.08
N LEU A 204 7.02 1.62 4.51
CA LEU A 204 6.50 0.82 5.62
C LEU A 204 6.52 -0.68 5.29
N PHE A 205 6.23 -1.05 4.04
CA PHE A 205 6.36 -2.44 3.60
C PHE A 205 7.82 -2.90 3.56
N ILE A 206 8.74 -2.08 3.05
CA ILE A 206 10.19 -2.34 3.07
C ILE A 206 10.68 -2.52 4.51
N ASP A 207 10.31 -1.63 5.43
CA ASP A 207 10.64 -1.76 6.87
C ASP A 207 10.17 -3.10 7.42
N SER A 208 8.97 -3.56 7.04
CA SER A 208 8.43 -4.85 7.48
C SER A 208 9.19 -6.07 6.93
N LEU A 209 9.89 -5.92 5.79
CA LEU A 209 10.76 -6.95 5.21
C LEU A 209 12.09 -7.02 5.97
N LEU A 210 12.70 -5.86 6.22
CA LEU A 210 14.05 -5.76 6.78
C LEU A 210 14.07 -5.91 8.31
N ASN A 211 13.13 -5.29 9.02
CA ASN A 211 13.12 -5.20 10.48
C ASN A 211 12.26 -6.28 11.14
N ILE A 212 12.60 -7.56 10.90
CA ILE A 212 11.82 -8.73 11.35
C ILE A 212 11.65 -8.78 12.88
N GLN A 213 12.66 -8.35 13.64
CA GLN A 213 12.61 -8.33 15.10
C GLN A 213 11.84 -7.11 15.66
N GLN A 214 11.63 -6.09 14.83
CA GLN A 214 10.97 -4.84 15.21
C GLN A 214 9.66 -4.63 14.44
N GLN A 215 8.84 -5.68 14.37
CA GLN A 215 7.57 -5.60 13.64
C GLN A 215 6.61 -4.60 14.30
N SER A 216 6.02 -3.73 13.48
CA SER A 216 4.97 -2.81 13.89
C SER A 216 3.63 -3.55 14.01
N LEU A 217 2.86 -3.25 15.06
CA LEU A 217 1.51 -3.79 15.27
C LEU A 217 0.45 -2.76 14.91
N ALA A 218 -0.54 -3.20 14.14
CA ALA A 218 -1.76 -2.48 13.83
C ALA A 218 -2.92 -3.03 14.66
N TYR A 219 -3.81 -2.15 15.11
CA TYR A 219 -4.92 -2.48 15.99
C TYR A 219 -6.25 -2.17 15.32
N ARG A 220 -7.13 -3.17 15.29
CA ARG A 220 -8.48 -3.04 14.78
C ARG A 220 -9.26 -2.03 15.62
N CYS A 221 -9.87 -1.07 14.97
CA CYS A 221 -10.67 -0.04 15.63
C CYS A 221 -11.80 0.43 14.72
N ASN A 222 -12.85 1.01 15.32
CA ASN A 222 -14.00 1.51 14.56
C ASN A 222 -13.69 2.84 13.85
N SER A 223 -12.81 3.67 14.41
CA SER A 223 -12.39 4.94 13.83
C SER A 223 -10.99 5.33 14.28
N LYS A 224 -10.35 6.22 13.52
CA LYS A 224 -9.07 6.83 13.90
C LYS A 224 -9.15 7.58 15.24
N ASP A 225 -10.30 8.21 15.54
CA ASP A 225 -10.48 9.00 16.76
C ASP A 225 -10.57 8.11 18.00
N ALA A 226 -11.25 6.96 17.90
CA ALA A 226 -11.26 5.97 18.98
C ALA A 226 -9.86 5.38 19.23
N PHE A 227 -9.08 5.16 18.16
CA PHE A 227 -7.69 4.74 18.27
C PHE A 227 -6.81 5.82 18.94
N ASN A 228 -6.95 7.09 18.53
CA ASN A 228 -6.21 8.21 19.12
C ASN A 228 -6.53 8.42 20.61
N LYS A 229 -7.74 8.06 21.07
CA LYS A 229 -8.12 8.03 22.51
C LYS A 229 -7.58 6.80 23.26
N GLY A 230 -6.79 5.94 22.61
CA GLY A 230 -6.21 4.73 23.20
C GLY A 230 -7.21 3.60 23.46
N LEU A 231 -8.44 3.68 22.90
CA LEU A 231 -9.51 2.71 23.19
C LEU A 231 -9.32 1.35 22.51
N CYS A 232 -8.41 1.26 21.54
CA CYS A 232 -8.24 0.12 20.64
C CYS A 232 -6.80 -0.40 20.67
N LEU A 233 -6.37 -1.01 21.80
CA LEU A 233 -5.02 -1.62 21.94
C LEU A 233 -5.05 -3.13 22.27
N SER A 234 -6.19 -3.80 22.04
CA SER A 234 -6.35 -5.23 22.30
C SER A 234 -5.79 -6.09 21.16
N CYS A 235 -5.07 -7.16 21.51
CA CYS A 235 -4.66 -8.22 20.58
C CYS A 235 -5.55 -9.48 20.59
N ARG A 236 -6.52 -9.57 21.51
CA ARG A 236 -7.42 -10.75 21.61
C ARG A 236 -8.23 -10.94 20.32
N LYS A 237 -8.43 -12.20 19.90
CA LYS A 237 -9.28 -12.59 18.75
C LYS A 237 -8.96 -11.81 17.47
N ASN A 238 -7.69 -11.72 17.09
CA ASN A 238 -7.21 -11.02 15.89
C ASN A 238 -7.55 -9.52 15.85
N ARG A 239 -7.71 -8.88 17.02
CA ARG A 239 -7.87 -7.41 17.11
C ARG A 239 -6.56 -6.64 16.93
N CYS A 240 -5.42 -7.32 16.85
CA CYS A 240 -4.19 -6.74 16.35
C CYS A 240 -3.57 -7.64 15.29
N ASN A 241 -2.77 -7.05 14.42
CA ASN A 241 -2.02 -7.78 13.40
C ASN A 241 -0.70 -7.05 13.10
N LYS A 242 0.22 -7.73 12.43
CA LYS A 242 1.49 -7.13 12.00
C LYS A 242 1.27 -6.29 10.75
N LEU A 243 1.96 -5.15 10.66
CA LEU A 243 2.03 -4.39 9.42
C LEU A 243 2.94 -5.08 8.40
N GLY A 244 2.51 -5.14 7.14
CA GLY A 244 3.34 -5.55 6.00
C GLY A 244 3.55 -7.05 5.86
N TYR A 245 4.78 -7.48 5.60
CA TYR A 245 5.07 -8.80 5.03
C TYR A 245 4.63 -9.99 5.91
N ASN A 246 4.87 -9.94 7.22
CA ASN A 246 4.51 -11.03 8.14
C ASN A 246 3.08 -10.91 8.72
N ILE A 247 2.17 -10.20 8.05
CA ILE A 247 0.77 -10.13 8.46
C ILE A 247 0.15 -11.53 8.58
N ASN A 248 -0.64 -11.76 9.63
CA ASN A 248 -1.43 -12.97 9.76
C ASN A 248 -2.61 -12.90 8.78
N LYS A 249 -2.73 -13.87 7.88
CA LYS A 249 -3.73 -13.91 6.80
C LYS A 249 -5.16 -14.24 7.30
N VAL A 250 -5.69 -13.41 8.20
CA VAL A 250 -7.01 -13.59 8.81
C VAL A 250 -8.08 -13.08 7.85
N ARG A 251 -9.02 -13.95 7.48
CA ARG A 251 -10.19 -13.57 6.68
C ARG A 251 -11.41 -13.41 7.57
N THR A 252 -12.10 -12.29 7.46
CA THR A 252 -13.36 -12.01 8.16
C THR A 252 -14.46 -11.65 7.17
N SER A 253 -15.73 -11.83 7.56
CA SER A 253 -16.89 -11.50 6.70
C SER A 253 -16.92 -10.03 6.25
N ARG A 254 -16.33 -9.12 7.04
CA ARG A 254 -16.14 -7.71 6.71
C ARG A 254 -14.67 -7.33 6.76
N SER A 255 -14.27 -6.35 5.96
CA SER A 255 -12.90 -5.79 5.98
C SER A 255 -12.56 -5.22 7.36
N ALA A 256 -11.33 -5.43 7.80
CA ALA A 256 -10.85 -4.98 9.10
C ALA A 256 -10.03 -3.70 8.98
N LYS A 257 -10.62 -2.56 9.38
CA LYS A 257 -9.88 -1.30 9.54
C LYS A 257 -8.97 -1.38 10.76
N MET A 258 -7.67 -1.19 10.56
CA MET A 258 -6.66 -1.20 11.61
C MET A 258 -5.83 0.07 11.60
N TYR A 259 -5.34 0.47 12.77
CA TYR A 259 -4.61 1.72 12.96
C TYR A 259 -3.35 1.48 13.77
N LEU A 260 -2.35 2.32 13.54
CA LEU A 260 -1.14 2.41 14.34
C LEU A 260 -0.56 3.82 14.22
N LYS A 261 0.38 4.15 15.10
CA LYS A 261 1.30 5.28 14.91
C LYS A 261 2.65 4.76 14.42
N THR A 262 3.41 5.60 13.73
CA THR A 262 4.77 5.30 13.27
C THR A 262 5.70 6.50 13.49
N ARG A 263 7.01 6.26 13.41
CA ARG A 263 8.02 7.34 13.31
C ARG A 263 7.99 7.98 11.93
N GLU A 264 8.70 9.09 11.82
CA GLU A 264 8.97 9.78 10.56
C GLU A 264 10.00 9.08 9.67
N MET A 265 10.93 8.32 10.24
CA MET A 265 12.01 7.61 9.52
C MET A 265 12.12 6.15 9.95
N MET A 266 12.70 5.33 9.08
CA MET A 266 12.94 3.89 9.31
C MET A 266 14.05 3.70 10.37
N PRO A 267 13.94 2.74 11.31
CA PRO A 267 12.82 1.82 11.52
C PRO A 267 11.59 2.54 12.09
N TYR A 268 10.41 2.26 11.53
CA TYR A 268 9.20 3.06 11.77
C TYR A 268 8.44 2.70 13.05
N LYS A 269 8.81 1.61 13.72
CA LYS A 269 8.12 1.10 14.92
C LYS A 269 8.09 2.12 16.05
N VAL A 270 6.95 2.16 16.75
CA VAL A 270 6.77 2.80 18.06
C VAL A 270 6.01 1.85 19.00
N PHE A 271 5.95 2.20 20.28
CA PHE A 271 5.14 1.49 21.27
C PHE A 271 3.88 2.30 21.60
N HIS A 272 2.74 1.62 21.73
CA HIS A 272 1.45 2.24 22.02
C HIS A 272 1.02 1.93 23.44
N TYR A 273 0.73 2.97 24.22
CA TYR A 273 0.24 2.86 25.60
C TYR A 273 -1.07 3.65 25.74
N GLN A 274 -2.03 3.12 26.50
CA GLN A 274 -3.22 3.85 26.90
C GLN A 274 -3.00 4.38 28.32
N VAL A 275 -3.17 5.70 28.49
CA VAL A 275 -3.11 6.35 29.81
C VAL A 275 -4.54 6.74 30.22
N LYS A 276 -4.93 6.41 31.44
CA LYS A 276 -6.20 6.83 32.05
C LYS A 276 -5.90 7.59 33.34
N VAL A 277 -6.36 8.82 33.44
CA VAL A 277 -6.20 9.69 34.61
C VAL A 277 -7.59 10.09 35.08
N HIS A 278 -7.83 10.00 36.38
CA HIS A 278 -9.06 10.45 37.01
C HIS A 278 -8.78 11.77 37.74
N PHE A 279 -9.48 12.83 37.36
CA PHE A 279 -9.40 14.14 38.02
C PHE A 279 -10.61 14.25 38.95
N PHE A 280 -10.33 14.50 40.23
CA PHE A 280 -11.33 14.74 41.27
C PHE A 280 -11.74 16.21 41.28
#